data_AF-A0AAU0XGQ3-F1
#
_entry.id   AF-A0AAU0XGQ3-F1
#
_cell.length_a   1.000
_cell.length_b   1.000
_cell.length_c   1.000
_cell.angle_alpha   90.00
_cell.angle_beta   90.00
_cell.angle_gamma   90.00
#
_symmetry.space_group_name_H-M   'P 1'
#
loop_
_entity.id
_entity.type
_entity.pdbx_description
1 polymer ?
#
loop_
_entity_poly.entity_id
_entity_poly.type
_entity_poly.pdbx_seq_one_letter_code
_entity_poly.pdbx_strand_id
1 'polypeptide(L)'
;MRSVRVCVLAVTALALTACSSVVGGQKSGDSKGLVVYTSSGPEVTAPIVKAFEKAHPDIKVTLTAISGTGPLMSRIQGEKANPLGDVAWGGSIENYKAVAGKGIWAPAELGQDKHMVATDPKHQWHATDLLYQAIAVNTDRVKNPADYPKTMKDLADPKWKKEGGVGFANPRSSGTGYSVLAAMVSKYGWDYVDKFLPNAKVTDSSDAMFKGVRNGEFPVAFINEDLGNAWVKAKAPLKLVYPTDVVSNQIGAAAVIKDAPHTANAKTFVDYLMSAKGQQVMSDAVGRRSARTDLPAPAGLAEGKSLHLAKSPEEFVSEQPKVLDTFDSASGAK
;
A
#
# COMPACT_ATOMS: atom_id res chain seq x y z
N MET A 1 35.53 -68.88 -20.13
CA MET A 1 34.39 -68.22 -19.41
C MET A 1 34.94 -67.43 -18.24
N ARG A 2 34.50 -66.17 -18.08
CA ARG A 2 34.69 -65.23 -16.94
C ARG A 2 36.13 -64.75 -16.69
N SER A 3 36.56 -63.57 -17.14
CA SER A 3 36.27 -62.19 -16.68
C SER A 3 36.88 -61.82 -15.32
N VAL A 4 37.31 -60.54 -15.21
CA VAL A 4 37.79 -59.77 -14.03
C VAL A 4 39.34 -59.71 -13.96
N ARG A 5 40.08 -58.59 -13.93
CA ARG A 5 40.11 -57.36 -13.08
C ARG A 5 41.14 -56.37 -13.72
N VAL A 6 40.91 -55.05 -13.90
CA VAL A 6 41.07 -53.90 -12.96
C VAL A 6 42.38 -53.07 -13.17
N CYS A 7 42.24 -51.74 -12.96
CA CYS A 7 43.25 -50.71 -12.58
C CYS A 7 44.13 -50.11 -13.73
N VAL A 8 44.50 -48.82 -13.82
CA VAL A 8 44.68 -47.69 -12.86
C VAL A 8 44.53 -46.33 -13.59
N LEU A 9 44.17 -45.28 -12.86
CA LEU A 9 44.20 -43.85 -13.20
C LEU A 9 45.55 -43.31 -13.75
N ALA A 10 45.48 -42.25 -14.57
CA ALA A 10 46.49 -41.19 -14.57
C ALA A 10 45.85 -39.81 -14.84
N VAL A 11 46.12 -38.90 -13.90
CA VAL A 11 45.67 -37.50 -13.81
C VAL A 11 46.42 -36.64 -14.85
N THR A 12 45.73 -35.74 -15.54
CA THR A 12 46.36 -34.63 -16.26
C THR A 12 45.72 -33.31 -15.86
N ALA A 13 46.53 -32.43 -15.28
CA ALA A 13 46.21 -31.06 -14.95
C ALA A 13 46.14 -30.22 -16.24
N LEU A 14 45.07 -29.41 -16.39
CA LEU A 14 45.03 -28.34 -17.37
C LEU A 14 45.05 -26.99 -16.66
N ALA A 15 46.10 -26.23 -16.95
CA ALA A 15 46.34 -24.88 -16.49
C ALA A 15 45.40 -23.87 -17.17
N LEU A 16 45.06 -22.83 -16.41
CA LEU A 16 44.37 -21.62 -16.86
C LEU A 16 45.10 -20.97 -18.03
N THR A 17 44.35 -20.57 -19.06
CA THR A 17 44.73 -19.46 -19.93
C THR A 17 43.50 -18.65 -20.28
N ALA A 18 43.55 -17.37 -19.92
CA ALA A 18 42.54 -16.38 -20.19
C ALA A 18 42.49 -16.02 -21.67
N CYS A 19 41.29 -15.86 -22.22
CA CYS A 19 41.04 -15.02 -23.37
C CYS A 19 39.85 -14.11 -23.05
N SER A 20 40.19 -12.84 -22.84
CA SER A 20 39.27 -11.72 -22.90
C SER A 20 38.62 -11.66 -24.28
N SER A 21 37.31 -11.51 -24.34
CA SER A 21 36.65 -10.82 -25.44
C SER A 21 35.40 -10.13 -24.93
N VAL A 22 35.30 -8.87 -25.31
CA VAL A 22 34.29 -7.90 -24.96
C VAL A 22 32.91 -8.33 -25.48
N VAL A 23 31.94 -8.40 -24.57
CA VAL A 23 30.54 -8.05 -24.84
C VAL A 23 30.15 -7.20 -23.62
N GLY A 24 30.29 -5.88 -23.71
CA GLY A 24 29.34 -5.06 -24.44
C GLY A 24 28.16 -4.82 -23.51
N GLY A 25 28.22 -3.73 -22.74
CA GLY A 25 27.08 -3.29 -21.95
C GLY A 25 25.88 -3.04 -22.85
N GLN A 26 24.82 -3.81 -22.67
CA GLN A 26 23.50 -3.44 -23.17
C GLN A 26 22.75 -2.72 -22.04
N LYS A 27 23.00 -1.41 -21.95
CA LYS A 27 21.94 -0.46 -21.61
C LYS A 27 21.35 0.04 -22.93
N SER A 28 20.11 -0.38 -23.19
CA SER A 28 19.05 0.27 -23.97
C SER A 28 18.31 -0.75 -24.85
N GLY A 29 16.98 -0.70 -24.78
CA GLY A 29 16.16 -1.09 -25.92
C GLY A 29 15.19 -2.25 -25.72
N ASP A 30 14.42 -2.28 -24.63
CA ASP A 30 13.01 -2.59 -24.81
C ASP A 30 12.20 -1.37 -24.38
N SER A 31 12.11 -0.39 -25.28
CA SER A 31 11.45 0.91 -25.06
C SER A 31 9.95 0.81 -24.71
N LYS A 32 9.38 -0.41 -24.75
CA LYS A 32 7.96 -0.68 -24.55
C LYS A 32 7.64 -1.23 -23.16
N GLY A 33 8.63 -1.66 -22.38
CA GLY A 33 8.41 -2.25 -21.06
C GLY A 33 8.19 -1.20 -19.97
N LEU A 34 7.26 -1.46 -19.06
CA LEU A 34 7.16 -0.80 -17.76
C LEU A 34 6.73 -1.82 -16.70
N VAL A 35 7.57 -2.10 -15.72
CA VAL A 35 7.28 -2.99 -14.59
C VAL A 35 6.89 -2.17 -13.38
N VAL A 36 5.64 -2.29 -12.94
CA VAL A 36 5.12 -1.57 -11.77
C VAL A 36 4.90 -2.54 -10.63
N TYR A 37 5.62 -2.32 -9.54
CA TYR A 37 5.39 -3.01 -8.27
C TYR A 37 4.27 -2.31 -7.53
N THR A 38 3.24 -3.06 -7.13
CA THR A 38 2.10 -2.47 -6.45
C THR A 38 1.58 -3.28 -5.28
N SER A 39 1.18 -2.59 -4.22
CA SER A 39 0.49 -3.19 -3.06
C SER A 39 -1.03 -3.07 -3.14
N SER A 40 -1.58 -2.50 -4.22
CA SER A 40 -3.02 -2.38 -4.44
C SER A 40 -3.55 -3.53 -5.30
N GLY A 41 -4.78 -3.96 -5.02
CA GLY A 41 -5.46 -5.00 -5.80
C GLY A 41 -5.88 -4.57 -7.21
N PRO A 42 -6.25 -5.53 -8.07
CA PRO A 42 -6.62 -5.28 -9.47
C PRO A 42 -7.87 -4.40 -9.64
N GLU A 43 -8.78 -4.40 -8.65
CA GLU A 43 -9.97 -3.52 -8.66
C GLU A 43 -9.61 -2.04 -8.72
N VAL A 44 -8.43 -1.68 -8.19
CA VAL A 44 -7.88 -0.32 -8.20
C VAL A 44 -7.00 -0.11 -9.43
N THR A 45 -6.09 -1.05 -9.70
CA THR A 45 -5.00 -0.83 -10.65
C THR A 45 -5.41 -1.03 -12.10
N ALA A 46 -6.29 -2.00 -12.40
CA ALA A 46 -6.63 -2.35 -13.78
C ALA A 46 -7.34 -1.23 -14.57
N PRO A 47 -8.32 -0.48 -14.01
CA PRO A 47 -8.95 0.64 -14.73
C PRO A 47 -7.96 1.74 -15.10
N ILE A 48 -7.03 2.06 -14.20
CA ILE A 48 -6.03 3.10 -14.37
C ILE A 48 -4.99 2.66 -15.42
N VAL A 49 -4.46 1.44 -15.32
CA VAL A 49 -3.51 0.91 -16.29
C VAL A 49 -4.12 0.84 -17.69
N LYS A 50 -5.37 0.37 -17.82
CA LYS A 50 -6.08 0.35 -19.11
C LYS A 50 -6.20 1.76 -19.71
N ALA A 51 -6.49 2.77 -18.88
CA ALA A 51 -6.60 4.14 -19.34
C ALA A 51 -5.23 4.74 -19.71
N PHE A 52 -4.17 4.38 -18.97
CA PHE A 52 -2.79 4.75 -19.28
C PHE A 52 -2.34 4.16 -20.61
N GLU A 53 -2.47 2.85 -20.82
CA GLU A 53 -2.06 2.18 -22.06
C GLU A 53 -2.86 2.65 -23.28
N LYS A 54 -4.09 3.16 -23.07
CA LYS A 54 -4.85 3.82 -24.13
C LYS A 54 -4.27 5.19 -24.49
N ALA A 55 -3.76 5.94 -23.51
CA ALA A 55 -3.14 7.25 -23.71
C ALA A 55 -1.68 7.13 -24.21
N HIS A 56 -1.00 6.05 -23.85
CA HIS A 56 0.39 5.73 -24.16
C HIS A 56 0.48 4.33 -24.80
N PRO A 57 0.00 4.15 -26.05
CA PRO A 57 -0.12 2.84 -26.69
C PRO A 57 1.22 2.14 -26.94
N ASP A 58 2.31 2.90 -26.93
CA ASP A 58 3.69 2.48 -27.06
C ASP A 58 4.29 1.88 -25.78
N ILE A 59 3.70 2.16 -24.61
CA ILE A 59 4.12 1.62 -23.32
C ILE A 59 3.20 0.45 -22.94
N LYS A 60 3.78 -0.64 -22.44
CA LYS A 60 3.09 -1.82 -21.92
C LYS A 60 3.41 -2.00 -20.46
N VAL A 61 2.37 -2.09 -19.64
CA VAL A 61 2.50 -2.15 -18.18
C VAL A 61 2.40 -3.58 -17.70
N THR A 62 3.48 -4.07 -17.09
CA THR A 62 3.50 -5.32 -16.32
C THR A 62 3.32 -5.00 -14.85
N LEU A 63 2.14 -5.32 -14.30
CA LEU A 63 1.88 -5.20 -12.87
C LEU A 63 2.47 -6.41 -12.14
N THR A 64 3.27 -6.14 -11.11
CA THR A 64 3.67 -7.14 -10.11
C THR A 64 2.98 -6.81 -8.80
N ALA A 65 1.88 -7.51 -8.52
CA ALA A 65 1.16 -7.37 -7.26
C ALA A 65 1.97 -7.98 -6.11
N ILE A 66 2.13 -7.23 -5.02
CA ILE A 66 2.83 -7.62 -3.81
C ILE A 66 1.87 -7.43 -2.65
N SER A 67 1.61 -8.52 -1.91
CA SER A 67 0.66 -8.49 -0.80
C SER A 67 1.18 -7.62 0.35
N GLY A 68 0.66 -6.41 0.46
CA GLY A 68 0.97 -5.47 1.53
C GLY A 68 2.12 -4.50 1.22
N THR A 69 2.06 -3.35 1.87
CA THR A 69 3.03 -2.25 1.68
C THR A 69 4.37 -2.56 2.32
N GLY A 70 4.41 -3.23 3.47
CA GLY A 70 5.66 -3.64 4.11
C GLY A 70 6.51 -4.52 3.18
N PRO A 71 5.95 -5.63 2.66
CA PRO A 71 6.62 -6.47 1.67
C PRO A 71 7.03 -5.74 0.38
N LEU A 72 6.22 -4.80 -0.12
CA LEU A 72 6.59 -3.93 -1.25
C LEU A 72 7.87 -3.14 -0.94
N MET A 73 7.93 -2.46 0.21
CA MET A 73 9.10 -1.69 0.62
C MET A 73 10.33 -2.56 0.87
N SER A 74 10.14 -3.75 1.44
CA SER A 74 11.22 -4.72 1.67
C SER A 74 11.81 -5.24 0.36
N ARG A 75 10.97 -5.56 -0.64
CA ARG A 75 11.42 -6.00 -1.96
C ARG A 75 12.28 -4.94 -2.64
N ILE A 76 11.81 -3.69 -2.68
CA ILE A 76 12.53 -2.59 -3.32
C ILE A 76 13.90 -2.37 -2.64
N GLN A 77 13.95 -2.45 -1.31
CA GLN A 77 15.22 -2.36 -0.58
C GLN A 77 16.16 -3.54 -0.87
N GLY A 78 15.64 -4.75 -0.96
CA GLY A 78 16.41 -5.95 -1.28
C GLY A 78 16.95 -5.95 -2.72
N GLU A 79 16.18 -5.43 -3.66
CA GLU A 79 16.54 -5.33 -5.08
C GLU A 79 17.35 -4.06 -5.42
N LYS A 80 17.66 -3.18 -4.45
CA LYS A 80 18.27 -1.86 -4.73
C LYS A 80 19.55 -1.88 -5.57
N ALA A 81 20.33 -2.97 -5.52
CA ALA A 81 21.57 -3.11 -6.26
C ALA A 81 21.36 -3.55 -7.72
N ASN A 82 20.20 -4.15 -8.02
CA ASN A 82 19.80 -4.60 -9.35
C ASN A 82 18.26 -4.62 -9.42
N PRO A 83 17.62 -3.45 -9.56
CA PRO A 83 16.17 -3.34 -9.52
C PRO A 83 15.52 -4.04 -10.72
N LEU A 84 14.52 -4.87 -10.46
CA LEU A 84 13.73 -5.53 -11.50
C LEU A 84 12.43 -4.79 -11.81
N GLY A 85 12.05 -3.82 -10.97
CA GLY A 85 10.88 -2.96 -11.14
C GLY A 85 11.28 -1.52 -11.49
N ASP A 86 10.35 -0.80 -12.13
CA ASP A 86 10.53 0.58 -12.55
C ASP A 86 9.83 1.59 -11.63
N VAL A 87 8.64 1.24 -11.17
CA VAL A 87 7.79 2.09 -10.32
C VAL A 87 7.34 1.29 -9.10
N ALA A 88 7.38 1.94 -7.94
CA ALA A 88 6.64 1.53 -6.77
C ALA A 88 5.33 2.32 -6.71
N TRP A 89 4.19 1.64 -6.58
CA TRP A 89 2.88 2.28 -6.53
C TRP A 89 1.96 1.66 -5.47
N GLY A 90 1.51 2.48 -4.53
CA GLY A 90 0.70 2.09 -3.39
C GLY A 90 1.45 2.26 -2.08
N GLY A 91 0.78 1.98 -0.97
CA GLY A 91 1.23 2.45 0.34
C GLY A 91 0.98 3.94 0.53
N SER A 92 1.56 4.49 1.59
CA SER A 92 1.38 5.88 2.00
C SER A 92 2.69 6.65 1.91
N ILE A 93 2.66 7.98 1.79
CA ILE A 93 3.86 8.84 1.72
C ILE A 93 4.85 8.56 2.86
N GLU A 94 4.36 8.18 4.04
CA GLU A 94 5.13 7.82 5.22
C GLU A 94 6.04 6.61 4.97
N ASN A 95 5.54 5.61 4.23
CA ASN A 95 6.32 4.44 3.87
C ASN A 95 7.51 4.82 2.97
N TYR A 96 7.32 5.77 2.05
CA TYR A 96 8.38 6.24 1.15
C TYR A 96 9.38 7.14 1.88
N LYS A 97 8.90 8.04 2.75
CA LYS A 97 9.73 8.90 3.61
C LYS A 97 10.63 8.08 4.55
N ALA A 98 10.09 7.02 5.17
CA ALA A 98 10.84 6.14 6.07
C ALA A 98 12.07 5.46 5.43
N VAL A 99 12.11 5.39 4.10
CA VAL A 99 13.20 4.77 3.33
C VAL A 99 13.91 5.73 2.37
N ALA A 100 13.53 7.02 2.34
CA ALA A 100 14.06 8.00 1.39
C ALA A 100 15.59 8.18 1.46
N GLY A 101 16.17 8.04 2.66
CA GLY A 101 17.61 8.09 2.89
C GLY A 101 18.40 6.84 2.45
N LYS A 102 17.72 5.78 1.99
CA LYS A 102 18.37 4.50 1.61
C LYS A 102 18.85 4.46 0.15
N GLY A 103 18.67 5.56 -0.59
CA GLY A 103 19.09 5.67 -1.98
C GLY A 103 18.30 4.76 -2.93
N ILE A 104 17.03 4.49 -2.64
CA ILE A 104 16.20 3.57 -3.44
C ILE A 104 15.26 4.27 -4.43
N TRP A 105 15.08 5.59 -4.30
CA TRP A 105 14.21 6.39 -5.15
C TRP A 105 15.05 7.28 -6.08
N ALA A 106 14.69 7.31 -7.36
CA ALA A 106 15.18 8.31 -8.29
C ALA A 106 14.33 9.58 -8.16
N PRO A 107 14.93 10.76 -7.89
CA PRO A 107 14.23 12.04 -8.01
C PRO A 107 13.62 12.22 -9.39
N ALA A 108 12.35 12.60 -9.45
CA ALA A 108 11.63 12.86 -10.68
C ALA A 108 10.81 14.14 -10.54
N GLU A 109 11.30 15.28 -11.02
CA GLU A 109 10.48 16.48 -11.08
C GLU A 109 9.40 16.31 -12.16
N LEU A 110 8.12 16.36 -11.75
CA LEU A 110 6.98 16.06 -12.61
C LEU A 110 6.09 17.29 -12.77
N GLY A 111 5.51 17.47 -13.95
CA GLY A 111 4.72 18.66 -14.26
C GLY A 111 3.46 18.78 -13.41
N GLN A 112 2.95 17.65 -12.90
CA GLN A 112 1.76 17.59 -12.06
C GLN A 112 2.01 17.95 -10.58
N ASP A 113 3.26 18.01 -10.11
CA ASP A 113 3.59 18.18 -8.67
C ASP A 113 2.85 19.38 -8.04
N LYS A 114 2.76 20.50 -8.77
CA LYS A 114 2.11 21.74 -8.32
C LYS A 114 0.60 21.65 -8.06
N HIS A 115 -0.06 20.61 -8.53
CA HIS A 115 -1.50 20.42 -8.39
C HIS A 115 -1.86 19.52 -7.20
N MET A 116 -0.87 18.88 -6.58
CA MET A 116 -1.09 17.86 -5.57
C MET A 116 -1.26 18.45 -4.18
N VAL A 117 -1.96 17.72 -3.30
CA VAL A 117 -2.14 18.10 -1.89
C VAL A 117 -0.83 18.06 -1.09
N ALA A 118 0.16 17.31 -1.56
CA ALA A 118 1.46 17.14 -0.94
C ALA A 118 2.51 16.89 -2.02
N THR A 119 3.68 17.49 -1.83
CA THR A 119 4.82 17.41 -2.75
C THR A 119 6.08 17.14 -1.93
N ASP A 120 6.92 16.22 -2.40
CA ASP A 120 8.24 16.01 -1.83
C ASP A 120 9.22 17.05 -2.37
N PRO A 121 9.89 17.87 -1.52
CA PRO A 121 10.90 18.82 -1.99
C PRO A 121 12.09 18.17 -2.71
N LYS A 122 12.28 16.86 -2.53
CA LYS A 122 13.33 16.08 -3.21
C LYS A 122 12.80 15.27 -4.40
N HIS A 123 11.50 15.36 -4.69
CA HIS A 123 10.82 14.63 -5.77
C HIS A 123 11.08 13.11 -5.76
N GLN A 124 11.26 12.51 -4.58
CA GLN A 124 11.52 11.08 -4.42
C GLN A 124 10.23 10.25 -4.31
N TRP A 125 9.11 10.91 -4.03
CA TRP A 125 7.78 10.30 -4.01
C TRP A 125 6.75 11.34 -4.47
N HIS A 126 5.63 10.84 -4.99
CA HIS A 126 4.54 11.65 -5.53
C HIS A 126 3.21 11.18 -4.96
N ALA A 127 2.38 12.13 -4.52
CA ALA A 127 1.04 11.83 -4.04
C ALA A 127 0.19 11.27 -5.19
N THR A 128 -0.66 10.28 -4.90
CA THR A 128 -1.48 9.61 -5.92
C THR A 128 -2.95 9.54 -5.54
N ASP A 129 -3.30 9.37 -4.28
CA ASP A 129 -4.69 9.35 -3.84
C ASP A 129 -4.83 9.80 -2.39
N LEU A 130 -6.07 10.07 -1.98
CA LEU A 130 -6.45 10.24 -0.58
C LEU A 130 -7.28 9.03 -0.17
N LEU A 131 -6.85 8.34 0.88
CA LEU A 131 -7.50 7.13 1.37
C LEU A 131 -7.91 7.34 2.82
N TYR A 132 -9.22 7.48 3.04
CA TYR A 132 -9.78 7.59 4.38
C TYR A 132 -10.34 6.24 4.81
N GLN A 133 -10.16 5.92 6.10
CA GLN A 133 -10.63 4.67 6.68
C GLN A 133 -11.90 4.92 7.49
N ALA A 134 -13.00 4.32 7.04
CA ALA A 134 -14.22 4.20 7.83
C ALA A 134 -14.16 2.95 8.72
N ILE A 135 -15.08 2.84 9.67
CA ILE A 135 -15.41 1.58 10.33
C ILE A 135 -16.50 0.90 9.49
N ALA A 136 -16.21 -0.28 8.97
CA ALA A 136 -17.23 -1.18 8.43
C ALA A 136 -17.87 -1.97 9.57
N VAL A 137 -19.19 -1.97 9.60
CA VAL A 137 -20.01 -2.86 10.42
C VAL A 137 -20.64 -3.91 9.52
N ASN A 138 -20.47 -5.18 9.84
CA ASN A 138 -21.21 -6.24 9.17
C ASN A 138 -22.64 -6.30 9.74
N THR A 139 -23.64 -6.03 8.90
CA THR A 139 -25.04 -5.89 9.32
C THR A 139 -25.71 -7.22 9.66
N ASP A 140 -25.17 -8.35 9.19
CA ASP A 140 -25.66 -9.68 9.56
C ASP A 140 -25.16 -10.08 10.95
N ARG A 141 -23.98 -9.59 11.35
CA ARG A 141 -23.37 -9.80 12.67
C ARG A 141 -23.92 -8.83 13.71
N VAL A 142 -23.99 -7.54 13.38
CA VAL A 142 -24.53 -6.49 14.25
C VAL A 142 -25.84 -6.00 13.68
N LYS A 143 -26.95 -6.59 14.15
CA LYS A 143 -28.29 -6.36 13.57
C LYS A 143 -28.91 -5.04 13.99
N ASN A 144 -28.66 -4.62 15.23
CA ASN A 144 -29.25 -3.40 15.79
C ASN A 144 -28.33 -2.20 15.52
N PRO A 145 -28.80 -1.19 14.74
CA PRO A 145 -27.99 0.00 14.45
C PRO A 145 -27.56 0.80 15.69
N ALA A 146 -28.29 0.69 16.80
CA ALA A 146 -27.92 1.36 18.05
C ALA A 146 -26.61 0.84 18.65
N ASP A 147 -26.20 -0.38 18.28
CA ASP A 147 -24.98 -1.03 18.78
C ASP A 147 -23.74 -0.71 17.95
N TYR A 148 -23.90 0.03 16.84
CA TYR A 148 -22.81 0.41 15.95
C TYR A 148 -21.84 1.36 16.67
N PRO A 149 -20.52 1.21 16.48
CA PRO A 149 -19.56 2.15 17.04
C PRO A 149 -19.79 3.52 16.39
N LYS A 150 -19.81 4.58 17.19
CA LYS A 150 -19.95 5.97 16.71
C LYS A 150 -18.60 6.67 16.64
N THR A 151 -17.68 6.20 17.47
CA THR A 151 -16.34 6.74 17.65
C THR A 151 -15.33 5.62 17.47
N MET A 152 -14.09 5.97 17.12
CA MET A 152 -12.98 5.02 17.15
C MET A 152 -12.79 4.51 18.58
N LYS A 153 -12.97 5.38 19.58
CA LYS A 153 -12.87 5.04 21.01
C LYS A 153 -13.78 3.87 21.43
N ASP A 154 -14.96 3.73 20.83
CA ASP A 154 -15.91 2.65 21.14
C ASP A 154 -15.34 1.25 20.83
N LEU A 155 -14.30 1.16 20.00
CA LEU A 155 -13.68 -0.12 19.62
C LEU A 155 -12.84 -0.73 20.75
N ALA A 156 -12.51 0.03 21.80
CA ALA A 156 -11.87 -0.48 23.01
C ALA A 156 -12.86 -1.13 24.01
N ASP A 157 -14.16 -1.14 23.71
CA ASP A 157 -15.15 -1.83 24.54
C ASP A 157 -14.95 -3.37 24.49
N PRO A 158 -14.79 -4.05 25.65
CA PRO A 158 -14.67 -5.51 25.73
C PRO A 158 -15.81 -6.30 25.06
N LYS A 159 -16.96 -5.68 24.79
CA LYS A 159 -18.05 -6.30 24.03
C LYS A 159 -17.56 -6.82 22.67
N TRP A 160 -16.67 -6.08 21.99
CA TRP A 160 -16.22 -6.44 20.65
C TRP A 160 -15.46 -7.77 20.64
N LYS A 161 -14.69 -8.06 21.71
CA LYS A 161 -14.04 -9.36 21.89
C LYS A 161 -15.05 -10.52 21.89
N LYS A 162 -16.19 -10.32 22.56
CA LYS A 162 -17.26 -11.33 22.66
C LYS A 162 -18.00 -11.51 21.32
N GLU A 163 -18.15 -10.44 20.56
CA GLU A 163 -18.82 -10.42 19.25
C GLU A 163 -17.98 -10.98 18.09
N GLY A 164 -16.72 -11.38 18.34
CA GLY A 164 -15.80 -11.97 17.36
C GLY A 164 -14.50 -11.19 17.16
N GLY A 165 -14.40 -10.00 17.75
CA GLY A 165 -13.25 -9.10 17.72
C GLY A 165 -13.28 -8.07 16.59
N VAL A 166 -12.58 -6.96 16.80
CA VAL A 166 -12.42 -5.91 15.78
C VAL A 166 -11.35 -6.34 14.78
N GLY A 167 -11.69 -6.48 13.50
CA GLY A 167 -10.69 -6.73 12.47
C GLY A 167 -9.69 -5.58 12.41
N PHE A 168 -8.40 -5.91 12.54
CA PHE A 168 -7.31 -4.94 12.53
C PHE A 168 -6.11 -5.49 11.76
N ALA A 169 -5.65 -4.80 10.72
CA ALA A 169 -4.52 -5.29 9.93
C ALA A 169 -3.19 -5.03 10.64
N ASN A 170 -2.27 -6.00 10.58
CA ASN A 170 -0.93 -5.87 11.15
C ASN A 170 -0.21 -4.64 10.54
N PRO A 171 0.13 -3.61 11.35
CA PRO A 171 0.80 -2.39 10.89
C PRO A 171 2.13 -2.62 10.17
N ARG A 172 2.84 -3.72 10.45
CA ARG A 172 4.14 -4.04 9.87
C ARG A 172 4.04 -4.47 8.41
N SER A 173 2.99 -5.19 8.06
CA SER A 173 2.73 -5.65 6.68
C SER A 173 1.75 -4.73 5.93
N SER A 174 0.88 -4.04 6.66
CA SER A 174 -0.25 -3.30 6.10
C SER A 174 -0.14 -1.77 6.30
N GLY A 175 -0.12 -1.02 5.20
CA GLY A 175 -0.22 0.45 5.23
C GLY A 175 -1.46 0.98 5.96
N THR A 176 -2.65 0.43 5.67
CA THR A 176 -3.89 0.83 6.35
C THR A 176 -3.83 0.59 7.87
N GLY A 177 -3.37 -0.60 8.29
CA GLY A 177 -3.12 -0.93 9.70
C GLY A 177 -2.17 0.06 10.38
N TYR A 178 -1.09 0.47 9.71
CA TYR A 178 -0.18 1.49 10.21
C TYR A 178 -0.85 2.86 10.35
N SER A 179 -1.57 3.33 9.33
CA SER A 179 -2.30 4.61 9.36
C SER A 179 -3.35 4.64 10.46
N VAL A 180 -4.05 3.53 10.70
CA VAL A 180 -5.03 3.40 11.78
C VAL A 180 -4.34 3.40 13.14
N LEU A 181 -3.24 2.66 13.32
CA LEU A 181 -2.46 2.70 14.57
C LEU A 181 -1.94 4.10 14.86
N ALA A 182 -1.37 4.77 13.87
CA ALA A 182 -0.87 6.14 14.00
C ALA A 182 -2.01 7.10 14.41
N ALA A 183 -3.19 6.97 13.82
CA ALA A 183 -4.37 7.74 14.20
C ALA A 183 -4.80 7.48 15.65
N MET A 184 -4.80 6.22 16.10
CA MET A 184 -5.09 5.85 17.49
C MET A 184 -4.09 6.47 18.46
N VAL A 185 -2.78 6.32 18.19
CA VAL A 185 -1.72 6.85 19.05
C VAL A 185 -1.74 8.38 19.08
N SER A 186 -1.87 9.03 17.92
CA SER A 186 -1.94 10.50 17.81
C SER A 186 -3.11 11.08 18.61
N LYS A 187 -4.27 10.43 18.53
CA LYS A 187 -5.50 10.93 19.16
C LYS A 187 -5.61 10.57 20.64
N TYR A 188 -5.22 9.35 21.02
CA TYR A 188 -5.54 8.77 22.32
C TYR A 188 -4.32 8.29 23.12
N GLY A 189 -3.15 8.21 22.51
CA GLY A 189 -1.95 7.63 23.12
C GLY A 189 -1.99 6.10 23.20
N TRP A 190 -0.89 5.53 23.67
CA TRP A 190 -0.71 4.07 23.79
C TRP A 190 -1.65 3.42 24.82
N ASP A 191 -2.06 4.14 25.87
CA ASP A 191 -3.04 3.65 26.85
C ASP A 191 -4.37 3.19 26.21
N TYR A 192 -4.75 3.82 25.09
CA TYR A 192 -5.91 3.38 24.32
C TYR A 192 -5.61 2.15 23.49
N VAL A 193 -4.45 2.09 22.84
CA VAL A 193 -4.01 0.94 22.05
C VAL A 193 -3.96 -0.31 22.94
N ASP A 194 -3.43 -0.20 24.16
CA ASP A 194 -3.36 -1.30 25.13
C ASP A 194 -4.75 -1.82 25.53
N LYS A 195 -5.77 -0.96 25.55
CA LYS A 195 -7.18 -1.35 25.79
C LYS A 195 -7.86 -1.90 24.54
N PHE A 196 -7.46 -1.44 23.36
CA PHE A 196 -8.02 -1.86 22.08
C PHE A 196 -7.52 -3.24 21.65
N LEU A 197 -6.22 -3.52 21.75
CA LEU A 197 -5.61 -4.75 21.24
C LEU A 197 -6.23 -6.05 21.77
N PRO A 198 -6.61 -6.16 23.06
CA PRO A 198 -7.31 -7.36 23.56
C PRO A 198 -8.65 -7.65 22.89
N ASN A 199 -9.26 -6.65 22.24
CA ASN A 199 -10.51 -6.76 21.49
C ASN A 199 -10.28 -6.94 19.99
N ALA A 200 -9.06 -6.78 19.50
CA ALA A 200 -8.73 -6.86 18.09
C ALA A 200 -8.44 -8.29 17.63
N LYS A 201 -8.69 -8.55 16.35
CA LYS A 201 -8.22 -9.72 15.60
C LYS A 201 -7.23 -9.22 14.55
N VAL A 202 -5.96 -9.48 14.80
CA VAL A 202 -4.87 -9.03 13.93
C VAL A 202 -4.82 -9.91 12.68
N THR A 203 -4.95 -9.31 11.50
CA THR A 203 -4.82 -10.00 10.21
C THR A 203 -3.49 -9.69 9.55
N ASP A 204 -3.00 -10.58 8.68
CA ASP A 204 -1.72 -10.40 8.00
C ASP A 204 -1.71 -9.28 6.95
N SER A 205 -2.89 -8.81 6.52
CA SER A 205 -3.01 -7.76 5.51
C SER A 205 -4.32 -6.97 5.62
N SER A 206 -4.33 -5.77 5.01
CA SER A 206 -5.56 -4.98 4.80
C SER A 206 -6.63 -5.77 4.05
N ASP A 207 -6.27 -6.46 2.97
CA ASP A 207 -7.23 -7.20 2.16
C ASP A 207 -7.89 -8.34 2.93
N ALA A 208 -7.14 -9.04 3.79
CA ALA A 208 -7.68 -10.04 4.68
C ALA A 208 -8.66 -9.43 5.69
N MET A 209 -8.32 -8.27 6.29
CA MET A 209 -9.21 -7.53 7.18
C MET A 209 -10.52 -7.12 6.48
N PHE A 210 -10.41 -6.53 5.29
CA PHE A 210 -11.57 -6.04 4.52
C PHE A 210 -12.50 -7.19 4.11
N LYS A 211 -11.94 -8.29 3.59
CA LYS A 211 -12.72 -9.49 3.24
C LYS A 211 -13.33 -10.15 4.47
N GLY A 212 -12.61 -10.19 5.58
CA GLY A 212 -13.09 -10.75 6.84
C GLY A 212 -14.34 -10.03 7.35
N VAL A 213 -14.36 -8.70 7.40
CA VAL A 213 -15.58 -7.96 7.81
C VAL A 213 -16.71 -8.11 6.78
N ARG A 214 -16.41 -8.08 5.47
CA ARG A 214 -17.42 -8.30 4.42
C ARG A 214 -18.10 -9.66 4.56
N ASN A 215 -17.32 -10.70 4.83
CA ASN A 215 -17.80 -12.09 4.92
C ASN A 215 -18.34 -12.43 6.32
N GLY A 216 -18.34 -11.47 7.25
CA GLY A 216 -18.88 -11.64 8.59
C GLY A 216 -17.97 -12.44 9.53
N GLU A 217 -16.68 -12.58 9.22
CA GLU A 217 -15.68 -13.12 10.16
C GLU A 217 -15.52 -12.19 11.37
N PHE A 218 -15.45 -10.88 11.11
CA PHE A 218 -15.42 -9.83 12.12
C PHE A 218 -16.76 -9.07 12.12
N PRO A 219 -17.35 -8.75 13.30
CA PRO A 219 -18.52 -7.88 13.39
C PRO A 219 -18.23 -6.46 12.90
N VAL A 220 -17.01 -5.96 13.15
CA VAL A 220 -16.54 -4.64 12.74
C VAL A 220 -15.07 -4.70 12.35
N ALA A 221 -14.65 -3.86 11.40
CA ALA A 221 -13.23 -3.65 11.07
C ALA A 221 -13.04 -2.28 10.42
N PHE A 222 -11.79 -1.81 10.34
CA PHE A 222 -11.47 -0.66 9.49
C PHE A 222 -11.54 -1.04 8.01
N ILE A 223 -11.97 -0.11 7.16
CA ILE A 223 -12.02 -0.31 5.71
C ILE A 223 -11.67 0.98 4.97
N ASN A 224 -11.00 0.87 3.83
CA ASN A 224 -10.88 2.01 2.92
C ASN A 224 -12.26 2.33 2.33
N GLU A 225 -12.66 3.60 2.39
CA GLU A 225 -14.03 4.01 2.07
C GLU A 225 -14.45 3.74 0.62
N ASP A 226 -13.51 3.73 -0.33
CA ASP A 226 -13.73 3.43 -1.75
C ASP A 226 -14.27 2.00 -1.91
N LEU A 227 -13.55 1.03 -1.36
CA LEU A 227 -13.93 -0.38 -1.38
C LEU A 227 -15.21 -0.61 -0.57
N GLY A 228 -15.31 -0.02 0.61
CA GLY A 228 -16.50 -0.11 1.44
C GLY A 228 -17.76 0.39 0.73
N ASN A 229 -17.68 1.57 0.09
CA ASN A 229 -18.80 2.17 -0.63
C ASN A 229 -19.17 1.36 -1.87
N ALA A 230 -18.18 0.86 -2.62
CA ALA A 230 -18.40 -0.04 -3.75
C ALA A 230 -19.14 -1.32 -3.33
N TRP A 231 -18.74 -1.95 -2.21
CA TRP A 231 -19.39 -3.15 -1.70
C TRP A 231 -20.80 -2.89 -1.15
N VAL A 232 -21.03 -1.76 -0.48
CA VAL A 232 -22.38 -1.33 -0.07
C VAL A 232 -23.29 -1.13 -1.28
N LYS A 233 -22.82 -0.46 -2.34
CA LYS A 233 -23.55 -0.31 -3.61
C LYS A 233 -23.86 -1.67 -4.26
N ALA A 234 -22.93 -2.63 -4.12
CA ALA A 234 -23.11 -4.02 -4.54
C ALA A 234 -23.96 -4.87 -3.57
N LYS A 235 -24.60 -4.25 -2.57
CA LYS A 235 -25.50 -4.89 -1.58
C LYS A 235 -24.80 -5.91 -0.68
N ALA A 236 -23.49 -5.77 -0.44
CA ALA A 236 -22.83 -6.50 0.63
C ALA A 236 -23.44 -6.10 2.00
N PRO A 237 -23.45 -7.00 3.01
CA PRO A 237 -24.05 -6.76 4.32
C PRO A 237 -23.15 -5.85 5.18
N LEU A 238 -22.89 -4.63 4.70
CA LEU A 238 -21.99 -3.67 5.30
C LEU A 238 -22.69 -2.34 5.54
N LYS A 239 -22.38 -1.71 6.67
CA LYS A 239 -22.63 -0.29 6.92
C LYS A 239 -21.30 0.40 7.18
N LEU A 240 -21.02 1.48 6.45
CA LEU A 240 -19.90 2.35 6.77
C LEU A 240 -20.30 3.36 7.83
N VAL A 241 -19.46 3.48 8.85
CA VAL A 241 -19.52 4.50 9.87
C VAL A 241 -18.22 5.29 9.84
N TYR A 242 -18.33 6.60 9.63
CA TYR A 242 -17.22 7.52 9.80
C TYR A 242 -17.19 7.95 11.27
N PRO A 243 -16.13 7.65 12.02
CA PRO A 243 -16.07 8.01 13.43
C PRO A 243 -16.16 9.52 13.65
N THR A 244 -16.94 9.95 14.65
CA THR A 244 -17.13 11.38 14.94
C THR A 244 -15.97 12.02 15.71
N ASP A 245 -14.99 11.24 16.12
CA ASP A 245 -13.87 11.63 16.99
C ASP A 245 -12.54 11.72 16.25
N VAL A 246 -12.21 10.71 15.44
CA VAL A 246 -11.04 10.66 14.57
C VAL A 246 -11.25 9.67 13.41
N VAL A 247 -10.96 10.13 12.20
CA VAL A 247 -10.95 9.32 10.97
C VAL A 247 -9.50 9.16 10.53
N SER A 248 -9.02 7.91 10.46
CA SER A 248 -7.69 7.66 9.91
C SER A 248 -7.66 8.01 8.42
N ASN A 249 -6.52 8.53 7.98
CA ASN A 249 -6.30 8.91 6.60
C ASN A 249 -4.86 8.66 6.20
N GLN A 250 -4.64 8.48 4.90
CA GLN A 250 -3.32 8.38 4.29
C GLN A 250 -3.33 9.04 2.92
N ILE A 251 -2.19 9.63 2.57
CA ILE A 251 -1.91 10.10 1.21
C ILE A 251 -1.19 8.96 0.51
N GLY A 252 -1.81 8.37 -0.50
CA GLY A 252 -1.19 7.31 -1.29
C GLY A 252 -0.02 7.84 -2.10
N ALA A 253 0.96 6.98 -2.38
CA ALA A 253 2.18 7.41 -3.05
C ALA A 253 2.62 6.47 -4.18
N ALA A 254 3.37 7.05 -5.12
CA ALA A 254 4.18 6.34 -6.09
C ALA A 254 5.58 6.97 -6.16
N ALA A 255 6.57 6.17 -6.60
CA ALA A 255 7.92 6.64 -6.83
C ALA A 255 8.59 5.89 -7.97
N VAL A 256 9.53 6.56 -8.64
CA VAL A 256 10.43 5.93 -9.61
C VAL A 256 11.56 5.25 -8.85
N ILE A 257 11.78 3.96 -9.12
CA ILE A 257 12.85 3.18 -8.48
C ILE A 257 14.20 3.65 -9.02
N LYS A 258 15.18 3.86 -8.13
CA LYS A 258 16.53 4.26 -8.55
C LYS A 258 17.14 3.17 -9.43
N ASP A 259 17.78 3.61 -10.52
CA ASP A 259 18.45 2.75 -11.51
C ASP A 259 17.50 1.76 -12.22
N ALA A 260 16.19 2.08 -12.24
CA ALA A 260 15.14 1.34 -12.93
C ALA A 260 15.46 1.11 -14.42
N PRO A 261 15.22 -0.11 -14.95
CA PRO A 261 15.47 -0.46 -16.36
C PRO A 261 14.80 0.49 -17.38
N HIS A 262 13.60 0.98 -17.09
CA HIS A 262 12.76 1.79 -17.98
C HIS A 262 12.39 3.15 -17.34
N THR A 263 13.39 3.87 -16.82
CA THR A 263 13.20 5.13 -16.07
C THR A 263 12.34 6.18 -16.79
N ALA A 264 12.45 6.32 -18.13
CA ALA A 264 11.63 7.30 -18.88
C ALA A 264 10.13 6.94 -18.89
N ASN A 265 9.82 5.65 -19.09
CA ASN A 265 8.46 5.14 -19.03
C ASN A 265 7.90 5.25 -17.59
N ALA A 266 8.75 5.02 -16.59
CA ALA A 266 8.41 5.16 -15.18
C ALA A 266 7.94 6.59 -14.84
N LYS A 267 8.72 7.60 -15.24
CA LYS A 267 8.35 9.01 -15.06
C LYS A 267 7.04 9.36 -15.76
N THR A 268 6.86 8.88 -16.99
CA THR A 268 5.63 9.09 -17.77
C THR A 268 4.42 8.49 -17.06
N PHE A 269 4.55 7.29 -16.50
CA PHE A 269 3.47 6.64 -15.75
C PHE A 269 3.13 7.37 -14.45
N VAL A 270 4.14 7.78 -13.67
CA VAL A 270 3.90 8.52 -12.42
C VAL A 270 3.26 9.89 -12.70
N ASP A 271 3.71 10.61 -13.73
CA ASP A 271 3.08 11.87 -14.15
C ASP A 271 1.62 11.65 -14.57
N TYR A 272 1.34 10.56 -15.29
CA TYR A 272 -0.02 10.18 -15.64
C TYR A 272 -0.89 9.88 -14.42
N LEU A 273 -0.39 9.15 -13.42
CA LEU A 273 -1.12 8.88 -12.17
C LEU A 273 -1.56 10.19 -11.49
N MET A 274 -0.75 11.23 -11.56
CA MET A 274 -1.02 12.55 -10.98
C MET A 274 -1.85 13.47 -11.88
N SER A 275 -1.95 13.16 -13.17
CA SER A 275 -2.66 13.98 -14.15
C SER A 275 -4.15 14.06 -13.83
N ALA A 276 -4.80 15.17 -14.22
CA ALA A 276 -6.25 15.30 -14.08
C ALA A 276 -7.01 14.11 -14.72
N LYS A 277 -6.50 13.58 -15.84
CA LYS A 277 -7.12 12.43 -16.51
C LYS A 277 -6.98 11.13 -15.71
N GLY A 278 -5.78 10.83 -15.20
CA GLY A 278 -5.53 9.64 -14.38
C GLY A 278 -6.34 9.67 -13.08
N GLN A 279 -6.39 10.84 -12.44
CA GLN A 279 -7.14 11.08 -11.22
C GLN A 279 -8.66 11.02 -11.45
N GLN A 280 -9.16 11.49 -12.59
CA GLN A 280 -10.57 11.33 -12.95
C GLN A 280 -10.95 9.86 -13.15
N VAL A 281 -10.10 9.07 -13.83
CA VAL A 281 -10.33 7.62 -13.98
C VAL A 281 -10.37 6.93 -12.62
N MET A 282 -9.45 7.29 -11.72
CA MET A 282 -9.42 6.77 -10.36
C MET A 282 -10.70 7.12 -9.58
N SER A 283 -11.17 8.38 -9.66
CA SER A 283 -12.41 8.82 -9.03
C SER A 283 -13.63 8.09 -9.59
N ASP A 284 -13.79 8.03 -10.90
CA ASP A 284 -15.00 7.51 -11.54
C ASP A 284 -15.09 5.99 -11.52
N ALA A 285 -13.97 5.30 -11.78
CA ALA A 285 -13.95 3.85 -11.92
C ALA A 285 -13.70 3.12 -10.58
N VAL A 286 -12.94 3.74 -9.67
CA VAL A 286 -12.55 3.11 -8.40
C VAL A 286 -13.31 3.74 -7.22
N GLY A 287 -13.75 4.99 -7.33
CA GLY A 287 -14.38 5.71 -6.22
C GLY A 287 -13.36 6.22 -5.18
N ARG A 288 -12.08 6.33 -5.54
CA ARG A 288 -11.03 6.89 -4.67
C ARG A 288 -10.94 8.39 -4.81
N ARG A 289 -10.67 9.07 -3.70
CA ARG A 289 -10.47 10.52 -3.69
C ARG A 289 -9.18 10.90 -4.39
N SER A 290 -9.25 11.96 -5.19
CA SER A 290 -8.08 12.51 -5.85
C SER A 290 -7.12 13.14 -4.85
N ALA A 291 -5.82 12.98 -5.10
CA ALA A 291 -4.78 13.77 -4.43
C ALA A 291 -4.53 15.13 -5.10
N ARG A 292 -5.23 15.46 -6.18
CA ARG A 292 -5.20 16.81 -6.75
C ARG A 292 -6.11 17.74 -5.95
N THR A 293 -5.70 18.98 -5.82
CA THR A 293 -6.46 20.05 -5.14
C THR A 293 -7.55 20.66 -6.02
N ASP A 294 -7.54 20.38 -7.33
CA ASP A 294 -8.43 20.97 -8.34
C ASP A 294 -9.51 20.00 -8.87
N LEU A 295 -9.65 18.82 -8.26
CA LEU A 295 -10.71 17.85 -8.59
C LEU A 295 -11.68 17.65 -7.43
N PRO A 296 -12.99 17.49 -7.70
CA PRO A 296 -13.97 17.19 -6.67
C PRO A 296 -13.80 15.77 -6.13
N ALA A 297 -14.31 15.54 -4.91
CA ALA A 297 -14.39 14.20 -4.36
C ALA A 297 -15.41 13.32 -5.14
N PRO A 298 -15.21 12.00 -5.21
CA PRO A 298 -16.17 11.07 -5.81
C PRO A 298 -17.56 11.16 -5.16
N ALA A 299 -18.60 10.92 -5.96
CA ALA A 299 -19.98 10.92 -5.47
C ALA A 299 -20.26 9.79 -4.46
N GLY A 300 -20.99 10.14 -3.39
CA GLY A 300 -21.43 9.19 -2.35
C GLY A 300 -20.41 8.95 -1.23
N LEU A 301 -19.30 9.68 -1.21
CA LEU A 301 -18.41 9.75 -0.05
C LEU A 301 -18.75 10.97 0.81
N ALA A 302 -18.47 10.89 2.12
CA ALA A 302 -18.61 12.05 3.00
C ALA A 302 -17.69 13.20 2.55
N GLU A 303 -18.08 14.45 2.76
CA GLU A 303 -17.19 15.57 2.44
C GLU A 303 -16.00 15.58 3.39
N GLY A 304 -14.77 15.62 2.85
CA GLY A 304 -13.56 15.50 3.68
C GLY A 304 -13.46 16.58 4.76
N LYS A 305 -13.92 17.81 4.49
CA LYS A 305 -13.95 18.92 5.45
C LYS A 305 -14.91 18.68 6.62
N SER A 306 -15.90 17.79 6.46
CA SER A 306 -16.83 17.40 7.52
C SER A 306 -16.28 16.29 8.42
N LEU A 307 -15.14 15.69 8.06
CA LEU A 307 -14.53 14.57 8.78
C LEU A 307 -13.45 15.07 9.74
N HIS A 308 -13.38 14.47 10.92
CA HIS A 308 -12.30 14.71 11.87
C HIS A 308 -11.06 13.89 11.49
N LEU A 309 -10.39 14.27 10.39
CA LEU A 309 -9.20 13.56 9.92
C LEU A 309 -8.11 13.58 11.00
N ALA A 310 -7.49 12.43 11.26
CA ALA A 310 -6.32 12.32 12.11
C ALA A 310 -5.23 13.27 11.61
N LYS A 311 -4.49 13.88 12.55
CA LYS A 311 -3.26 14.60 12.19
C LYS A 311 -2.35 13.64 11.45
N SER A 312 -1.68 14.15 10.43
CA SER A 312 -0.96 13.33 9.46
C SER A 312 -0.06 12.31 10.17
N PRO A 313 -0.11 11.02 9.78
CA PRO A 313 0.82 10.00 10.27
C PRO A 313 2.30 10.37 10.09
N GLU A 314 2.61 11.40 9.29
CA GLU A 314 3.92 12.04 9.16
C GLU A 314 4.65 12.31 10.48
N GLU A 315 3.95 12.74 11.53
CA GLU A 315 4.56 12.98 12.85
C GLU A 315 5.19 11.70 13.43
N PHE A 316 4.74 10.52 12.98
CA PHE A 316 5.22 9.21 13.41
C PHE A 316 6.20 8.56 12.44
N VAL A 317 6.60 9.22 11.35
CA VAL A 317 7.56 8.64 10.37
C VAL A 317 8.92 8.38 11.01
N SER A 318 9.46 9.36 11.76
CA SER A 318 10.73 9.18 12.48
C SER A 318 10.62 8.18 13.62
N GLU A 319 9.41 8.00 14.16
CA GLU A 319 9.13 7.03 15.22
C GLU A 319 8.64 5.68 14.69
N GLN A 320 8.54 5.49 13.37
CA GLN A 320 7.90 4.30 12.79
C GLN A 320 8.49 2.99 13.33
N PRO A 321 9.82 2.79 13.42
CA PRO A 321 10.38 1.58 14.01
C PRO A 321 9.90 1.39 15.46
N LYS A 322 9.97 2.44 16.28
CA LYS A 322 9.54 2.40 17.68
C LYS A 322 8.05 2.10 17.82
N VAL A 323 7.21 2.69 16.95
CA VAL A 323 5.76 2.45 16.93
C VAL A 323 5.45 0.99 16.60
N LEU A 324 6.11 0.44 15.58
CA LEU A 324 5.93 -0.96 15.19
C LEU A 324 6.44 -1.92 16.27
N ASP A 325 7.61 -1.66 16.85
CA ASP A 325 8.18 -2.51 17.92
C ASP A 325 7.31 -2.46 19.21
N THR A 326 6.73 -1.29 19.50
CA THR A 326 5.78 -1.14 20.63
C THR A 326 4.49 -1.91 20.35
N PHE A 327 3.99 -1.88 19.10
CA PHE A 327 2.84 -2.68 18.69
C PHE A 327 3.12 -4.19 18.80
N ASP A 328 4.26 -4.67 18.32
CA ASP A 328 4.65 -6.08 18.39
C ASP A 328 4.71 -6.53 19.87
N SER A 329 5.26 -5.69 20.74
CA SER A 329 5.29 -5.92 22.19
C SER A 329 3.91 -5.97 22.84
N ALA A 330 3.00 -5.05 22.46
CA ALA A 330 1.67 -4.93 23.04
C ALA A 330 0.68 -5.99 22.50
N SER A 331 0.83 -6.40 21.24
CA SER A 331 -0.05 -7.38 20.59
C SER A 331 0.37 -8.83 20.83
N GLY A 332 1.60 -9.07 21.24
CA GLY A 332 2.17 -10.41 21.35
C GLY A 332 2.47 -11.06 19.99
N ALA A 333 2.35 -10.31 18.89
CA ALA A 333 2.77 -10.74 17.56
C ALA A 333 4.31 -10.72 17.50
N LYS A 334 4.92 -11.91 17.45
CA LYS A 334 6.33 -12.09 17.05
C LYS A 334 6.38 -12.71 15.67
#